data_AF-A0A6P1VXN0-F1
#
_entry.id   AF-A0A6P1VXN0-F1
#
_cell.length_a   1.000
_cell.length_b   1.000
_cell.length_c   1.000
_cell.angle_alpha   90.00
_cell.angle_beta   90.00
_cell.angle_gamma   90.00
#
_symmetry.space_group_name_H-M   'P 1'
#
loop_
_entity.id
_entity.type
_entity.pdbx_description
1 polymer ?
#
loop_
_entity_poly.entity_id
_entity_poly.type
_entity_poly.pdbx_seq_one_letter_code
_entity_poly.pdbx_strand_id
1 'polypeptide(L)'
;MDTALNTKLPGIERRQAVIKISYSGSDANPNTPASYKKPLSNPMIDSYFLDKLRAQADIVFIIGELWEIKKAGSNYKGCCPFHTEKSPSFSVSPSKQIFKCYGCGKGGDLFRFVQDFKRLTFSEAVHYVADRYNETVIYERPINRTRSRFHDLDL
;
A
#
# COMPACT_ATOMS: atom_id res chain seq x y z
N MET A 1 31.34 -38.12 -13.69
CA MET A 1 30.81 -37.58 -14.96
C MET A 1 29.32 -37.62 -14.80
N ASP A 2 28.75 -36.63 -14.12
CA ASP A 2 27.36 -36.69 -13.67
C ASP A 2 26.61 -35.47 -14.20
N THR A 3 25.97 -35.68 -15.34
CA THR A 3 25.12 -34.70 -16.00
C THR A 3 23.74 -34.76 -15.36
N ALA A 4 23.44 -33.82 -14.47
CA ALA A 4 22.13 -33.71 -13.83
C ALA A 4 21.05 -33.33 -14.86
N LEU A 5 19.94 -34.09 -14.81
CA LEU A 5 18.74 -33.88 -15.60
C LEU A 5 18.12 -32.51 -15.27
N ASN A 6 17.95 -31.71 -16.31
CA ASN A 6 17.27 -30.42 -16.32
C ASN A 6 15.75 -30.63 -16.27
N THR A 7 15.13 -30.52 -15.10
CA THR A 7 13.67 -30.36 -14.96
C THR A 7 13.32 -28.88 -14.82
N LYS A 8 13.16 -28.24 -15.97
CA LYS A 8 12.59 -26.90 -16.12
C LYS A 8 11.13 -26.94 -15.65
N LEU A 9 10.86 -26.43 -14.44
CA LEU A 9 9.50 -26.08 -14.02
C LEU A 9 8.92 -25.10 -15.06
N PRO A 10 7.69 -25.30 -15.57
CA PRO A 10 7.10 -24.38 -16.53
C PRO A 10 6.76 -23.08 -15.80
N GLY A 11 7.70 -22.14 -15.85
CA GLY A 11 7.50 -20.76 -15.43
C GLY A 11 6.38 -20.16 -16.27
N ILE A 12 5.27 -19.82 -15.62
CA ILE A 12 4.29 -18.91 -16.16
C ILE A 12 5.02 -17.58 -16.33
N GLU A 13 5.57 -17.32 -17.52
CA GLU A 13 5.95 -15.98 -17.93
C GLU A 13 4.67 -15.15 -17.96
N ARG A 14 4.35 -14.52 -16.83
CA ARG A 14 3.31 -13.51 -16.74
C ARG A 14 3.75 -12.36 -17.63
N ARG A 15 3.36 -12.39 -18.91
CA ARG A 15 3.49 -11.27 -19.84
C ARG A 15 2.93 -10.04 -19.13
N GLN A 16 3.82 -9.15 -18.72
CA GLN A 16 3.48 -7.82 -18.22
C GLN A 16 2.91 -7.03 -19.40
N ALA A 17 1.62 -7.20 -19.67
CA ALA A 17 0.89 -6.22 -20.46
C ALA A 17 0.70 -5.01 -19.53
N VAL A 18 1.57 -4.01 -19.69
CA VAL A 18 1.46 -2.73 -18.98
C VAL A 18 0.08 -2.14 -19.33
N ILE A 19 -0.77 -2.02 -18.31
CA ILE A 19 -2.06 -1.33 -18.45
C ILE A 19 -1.73 0.09 -18.91
N LYS A 20 -2.26 0.53 -20.05
CA LYS A 20 -2.22 1.95 -20.42
C LYS A 20 -3.22 2.69 -19.52
N ILE A 21 -2.79 2.99 -18.31
CA ILE A 21 -3.52 3.89 -17.42
C ILE A 21 -3.32 5.30 -17.98
N SER A 22 -4.43 5.96 -18.33
CA SER A 22 -4.39 7.38 -18.63
C SER A 22 -4.32 8.15 -17.31
N TYR A 23 -3.47 9.16 -17.22
CA TYR A 23 -3.23 9.95 -16.01
C TYR A 23 -3.68 11.39 -16.21
N SER A 24 -4.21 12.06 -15.18
CA SER A 24 -4.41 13.51 -15.21
C SER A 24 -3.13 14.27 -14.88
N GLY A 25 -3.08 15.56 -15.22
CA GLY A 25 -2.06 16.49 -14.73
C GLY A 25 -2.06 16.61 -13.19
N SER A 26 -0.92 17.09 -12.68
CA SER A 26 -0.45 17.07 -11.28
C SER A 26 -1.54 17.19 -10.20
N ASP A 27 -1.51 16.27 -9.26
CA ASP A 27 -2.21 16.39 -7.99
C ASP A 27 -1.76 17.66 -7.26
N ALA A 28 -2.71 18.54 -6.92
CA ALA A 28 -2.43 19.80 -6.22
C ALA A 28 -2.03 19.61 -4.74
N ASN A 29 -1.95 18.37 -4.24
CA ASN A 29 -1.56 18.09 -2.87
C ASN A 29 -0.02 18.02 -2.77
N PRO A 30 0.63 18.94 -2.03
CA PRO A 30 2.08 18.95 -1.91
C PRO A 30 2.67 17.74 -1.16
N ASN A 31 1.82 16.93 -0.50
CA ASN A 31 2.24 15.69 0.15
C ASN A 31 2.17 14.46 -0.75
N THR A 32 1.61 14.59 -1.96
CA THR A 32 1.49 13.47 -2.90
C THR A 32 2.87 12.93 -3.27
N PRO A 33 3.11 11.61 -3.21
CA PRO A 33 4.39 11.02 -3.60
C PRO A 33 4.74 11.34 -5.05
N ALA A 34 6.02 11.60 -5.33
CA ALA A 34 6.47 11.95 -6.68
C ALA A 34 6.24 10.82 -7.71
N SER A 35 6.20 9.57 -7.25
CA SER A 35 5.87 8.40 -8.08
C SER A 35 4.40 8.33 -8.44
N TYR A 36 3.52 8.94 -7.63
CA TYR A 36 2.09 8.89 -7.84
C TYR A 36 1.70 9.80 -9.01
N LYS A 37 0.93 9.22 -9.91
CA LYS A 37 0.24 9.94 -10.98
C LYS A 37 -1.24 9.62 -10.84
N LYS A 38 -2.10 10.62 -10.65
CA LYS A 38 -3.54 10.40 -10.56
C LYS A 38 -4.06 9.67 -11.81
N PRO A 39 -4.62 8.47 -11.67
CA PRO A 39 -5.28 7.79 -12.76
C PRO A 39 -6.61 8.49 -13.12
N LEU A 40 -6.96 8.53 -14.41
CA LEU A 40 -8.25 9.07 -14.88
C LEU A 40 -9.44 8.20 -14.47
N SER A 41 -9.20 6.95 -14.10
CA SER A 41 -10.16 6.04 -13.45
C SER A 41 -9.72 5.75 -12.02
N ASN A 42 -10.51 4.98 -11.26
CA ASN A 42 -10.11 4.48 -9.94
C ASN A 42 -9.71 2.98 -10.05
N PRO A 43 -8.53 2.64 -10.61
CA PRO A 43 -8.11 1.26 -10.75
C PRO A 43 -7.86 0.64 -9.38
N MET A 44 -8.26 -0.62 -9.22
CA MET A 44 -7.99 -1.38 -8.01
C MET A 44 -6.50 -1.75 -7.96
N ILE A 45 -5.89 -1.58 -6.79
CA ILE A 45 -4.51 -2.02 -6.55
C ILE A 45 -4.51 -3.54 -6.48
N ASP A 46 -3.52 -4.19 -7.12
CA ASP A 46 -3.37 -5.64 -7.10
C ASP A 46 -3.28 -6.14 -5.65
N SER A 47 -4.22 -7.01 -5.28
CA SER A 47 -4.34 -7.50 -3.91
C SER A 47 -3.09 -8.24 -3.42
N TYR A 48 -2.47 -9.05 -4.28
CA TYR A 48 -1.23 -9.76 -3.94
C TYR A 48 -0.07 -8.78 -3.70
N PHE A 49 0.09 -7.76 -4.55
CA PHE A 49 1.05 -6.69 -4.33
C PHE A 49 0.80 -5.95 -3.01
N LEU A 50 -0.45 -5.58 -2.73
CA LEU A 50 -0.81 -4.85 -1.51
C LEU A 50 -0.48 -5.66 -0.25
N ASP A 51 -0.77 -6.97 -0.26
CA ASP A 51 -0.48 -7.86 0.86
C ASP A 51 1.02 -8.08 1.04
N LYS A 52 1.77 -8.25 -0.06
CA LYS A 52 3.24 -8.32 -0.05
C LYS A 52 3.83 -7.05 0.57
N LEU A 53 3.41 -5.88 0.10
CA LEU A 53 3.90 -4.60 0.61
C LEU A 53 3.59 -4.43 2.10
N ARG A 54 2.37 -4.78 2.52
CA ARG A 54 1.97 -4.75 3.94
C ARG A 54 2.82 -5.67 4.82
N ALA A 55 3.19 -6.84 4.32
CA ALA A 55 4.01 -7.81 5.06
C ALA A 55 5.49 -7.38 5.17
N GLN A 56 5.99 -6.64 4.18
CA GLN A 56 7.38 -6.14 4.16
C GLN A 56 7.54 -4.83 4.93
N ALA A 57 6.51 -3.98 4.95
CA ALA A 57 6.59 -2.66 5.55
C ALA A 57 6.55 -2.72 7.09
N ASP A 58 7.49 -2.04 7.74
CA ASP A 58 7.53 -1.91 9.19
C ASP A 58 6.86 -0.60 9.61
N ILE A 59 5.74 -0.73 10.34
CA ILE A 59 5.00 0.42 10.87
C ILE A 59 5.85 1.32 11.77
N VAL A 60 6.82 0.77 12.51
CA VAL A 60 7.66 1.56 13.42
C VAL A 60 8.59 2.45 12.61
N PHE A 61 9.19 1.89 11.56
CA PHE A 61 10.05 2.63 10.64
C PHE A 61 9.27 3.79 10.00
N ILE A 62 8.13 3.52 9.37
CA ILE A 62 7.34 4.54 8.67
C ILE A 62 6.82 5.62 9.61
N ILE A 63 6.30 5.25 10.79
CA ILE A 63 5.82 6.24 11.77
C ILE A 63 6.99 7.03 12.35
N GLY A 64 8.11 6.38 12.64
CA GLY A 64 9.30 7.03 13.21
C GLY A 64 9.94 8.06 12.28
N GLU A 65 9.85 7.89 10.97
CA GLU A 65 10.25 8.90 9.99
C GLU A 65 9.32 10.14 9.99
N LEU A 66 8.06 9.95 10.35
CA LEU A 66 7.02 10.97 10.25
C LEU A 66 6.75 11.69 11.57
N TRP A 67 6.96 11.02 12.69
CA TRP A 67 6.57 11.50 14.01
C TRP A 67 7.44 10.93 15.11
N GLU A 68 7.73 11.75 16.11
CA GLU A 68 8.58 11.34 17.23
C GLU A 68 7.86 10.30 18.11
N ILE A 69 8.45 9.12 18.17
CA ILE A 69 8.04 8.02 19.05
C ILE A 69 9.27 7.46 19.78
N LYS A 70 9.06 7.00 21.02
CA LYS A 70 10.12 6.44 21.88
C LYS A 70 9.76 5.03 22.30
N LYS A 71 10.75 4.14 22.37
CA LYS A 71 10.55 2.76 22.82
C LYS A 71 10.06 2.73 24.27
N ALA A 72 9.00 1.97 24.53
CA ALA A 72 8.38 1.80 25.84
C ALA A 72 7.93 0.34 26.01
N GLY A 73 8.79 -0.48 26.60
CA GLY A 73 8.59 -1.93 26.70
C GLY A 73 8.61 -2.59 25.32
N SER A 74 7.58 -3.35 24.98
CA SER A 74 7.40 -4.01 23.68
C SER A 74 6.81 -3.11 22.59
N ASN A 75 6.36 -1.90 22.96
CA ASN A 75 5.73 -0.95 22.05
C ASN A 75 6.57 0.33 21.94
N TYR A 76 6.12 1.25 21.09
CA TYR A 76 6.62 2.62 21.02
C TYR A 76 5.51 3.59 21.43
N LYS A 77 5.85 4.70 22.05
CA LYS A 77 4.90 5.70 22.53
C LYS A 77 5.33 7.13 22.21
N GLY A 78 4.36 8.03 22.09
CA GLY A 78 4.57 9.46 21.89
C GLY A 78 3.31 10.26 22.18
N CYS A 79 3.38 11.59 22.04
CA CYS A 79 2.17 12.41 21.95
C CYS A 79 1.49 12.16 20.61
N CYS A 80 0.17 12.24 20.58
CA CYS A 80 -0.60 11.98 19.37
C CYS A 80 -0.41 13.07 18.32
N PRO A 81 -0.10 12.72 17.06
CA PRO A 81 -0.03 13.71 15.98
C PRO A 81 -1.39 14.23 15.53
N PHE A 82 -2.48 13.58 15.95
CA PHE A 82 -3.83 13.83 15.42
C PHE A 82 -4.72 14.66 16.33
N HIS A 83 -4.27 14.97 17.55
CA HIS A 83 -4.95 15.87 18.46
C HIS A 83 -3.95 16.46 19.45
N THR A 84 -4.25 17.64 19.96
CA THR A 84 -3.37 18.33 20.91
C THR A 84 -3.51 17.71 22.30
N GLU A 85 -2.42 17.19 22.84
CA GLU A 85 -2.34 16.64 24.19
C GLU A 85 -0.97 16.94 24.84
N LYS A 86 -0.90 16.86 26.17
CA LYS A 86 0.35 17.07 26.93
C LYS A 86 1.01 15.76 27.38
N SER A 87 0.22 14.72 27.57
CA SER A 87 0.68 13.39 27.97
C SER A 87 0.71 12.44 26.77
N PRO A 88 1.66 11.50 26.71
CA PRO A 88 1.75 10.57 25.59
C PRO A 88 0.60 9.55 25.63
N SER A 89 -0.35 9.62 24.68
CA SER A 89 -1.41 8.63 24.52
C SER A 89 -1.32 7.83 23.21
N PHE A 90 -0.36 8.15 22.35
CA PHE A 90 -0.12 7.43 21.10
C PHE A 90 0.81 6.24 21.34
N SER A 91 0.42 5.07 20.82
CA SER A 91 1.16 3.82 20.92
C SER A 91 1.26 3.13 19.57
N VAL A 92 2.43 2.61 19.24
CA VAL A 92 2.70 1.78 18.05
C VAL A 92 3.13 0.40 18.51
N SER A 93 2.51 -0.64 17.96
CA SER A 93 2.80 -2.02 18.30
C SER A 93 3.51 -2.71 17.12
N PRO A 94 4.81 -3.02 17.24
CA PRO A 94 5.58 -3.68 16.18
C PRO A 94 5.07 -5.09 15.89
N SER A 95 4.69 -5.84 16.92
CA SER A 95 4.21 -7.21 16.77
C SER A 95 2.84 -7.29 16.10
N LYS A 96 1.99 -6.28 16.29
CA LYS A 96 0.65 -6.23 15.69
C LYS A 96 0.60 -5.42 14.40
N GLN A 97 1.67 -4.69 14.05
CA GLN A 97 1.73 -3.77 12.91
C GLN A 97 0.56 -2.75 12.90
N ILE A 98 0.24 -2.20 14.07
CA ILE A 98 -0.83 -1.19 14.24
C ILE A 98 -0.39 -0.02 15.13
N PHE A 99 -1.07 1.11 14.98
CA PHE A 99 -1.04 2.21 15.93
C PHE A 99 -2.40 2.41 16.61
N LYS A 100 -2.37 2.98 17.81
CA LYS A 100 -3.56 3.42 18.54
C LYS A 100 -3.23 4.63 19.38
N CYS A 101 -4.09 5.64 19.30
CA CYS A 101 -4.17 6.72 20.26
C CYS A 101 -5.28 6.39 21.27
N TYR A 102 -4.93 6.36 22.55
CA TYR A 102 -5.88 6.12 23.63
C TYR A 102 -6.61 7.38 24.08
N GLY A 103 -6.12 8.58 23.73
CA GLY A 103 -6.80 9.85 24.00
C GLY A 103 -7.94 10.14 23.03
N CYS A 104 -7.67 10.10 21.72
CA CYS A 104 -8.65 10.45 20.67
C CYS A 104 -9.27 9.24 19.94
N GLY A 105 -8.84 8.02 20.26
CA GLY A 105 -9.40 6.79 19.68
C GLY A 105 -8.92 6.45 18.27
N LYS A 106 -8.21 7.34 17.57
CA LYS A 106 -7.62 7.03 16.25
C LYS A 106 -6.70 5.81 16.32
N GLY A 107 -6.77 4.96 15.31
CA GLY A 107 -5.95 3.76 15.22
C GLY A 107 -6.12 3.12 13.84
N GLY A 108 -5.23 2.19 13.54
CA GLY A 108 -5.23 1.48 12.26
C GLY A 108 -3.85 0.90 11.93
N ASP A 109 -3.71 0.49 10.67
CA ASP A 109 -2.45 0.04 10.10
C ASP A 109 -1.58 1.22 9.63
N LEU A 110 -0.44 0.91 9.03
CA LEU A 110 0.51 1.90 8.52
C LEU A 110 -0.11 2.77 7.40
N PHE A 111 -0.94 2.20 6.52
CA PHE A 111 -1.56 2.97 5.43
C PHE A 111 -2.55 3.97 6.01
N ARG A 112 -3.34 3.54 7.00
CA ARG A 112 -4.26 4.43 7.69
C ARG A 112 -3.53 5.59 8.39
N PHE A 113 -2.37 5.31 9.00
CA PHE A 113 -1.55 6.36 9.59
C PHE A 113 -1.10 7.38 8.54
N VAL A 114 -0.53 6.91 7.42
CA VAL A 114 -0.02 7.75 6.34
C VAL A 114 -1.14 8.59 5.72
N GLN A 115 -2.31 8.00 5.46
CA GLN A 115 -3.49 8.73 4.98
C GLN A 115 -3.85 9.89 5.91
N ASP A 116 -4.07 9.60 7.20
CA ASP A 116 -4.53 10.59 8.16
C ASP A 116 -3.46 11.65 8.42
N PHE A 117 -2.17 11.27 8.47
CA PHE A 117 -1.06 12.16 8.79
C PHE A 117 -0.66 13.07 7.61
N LYS A 118 -0.57 12.52 6.40
CA LYS A 118 -0.17 13.24 5.18
C LYS A 118 -1.37 13.79 4.39
N ARG A 119 -2.60 13.52 4.83
CA ARG A 119 -3.85 13.84 4.13
C ARG A 119 -3.85 13.27 2.71
N LEU A 120 -3.50 11.99 2.61
CA LEU A 120 -3.42 11.25 1.36
C LEU A 120 -4.64 10.34 1.19
N THR A 121 -5.04 10.12 -0.06
CA THR A 121 -5.95 9.02 -0.41
C THR A 121 -5.27 7.67 -0.16
N PHE A 122 -6.05 6.58 -0.22
CA PHE A 122 -5.47 5.23 -0.07
C PHE A 122 -4.41 4.93 -1.12
N SER A 123 -4.67 5.23 -2.40
CA SER A 123 -3.70 4.94 -3.45
C SER A 123 -2.43 5.76 -3.26
N GLU A 124 -2.53 7.05 -2.96
CA GLU A 124 -1.36 7.88 -2.64
C GLU A 124 -0.60 7.36 -1.41
N ALA A 125 -1.27 6.89 -0.36
CA ALA A 125 -0.61 6.30 0.80
C ALA A 125 0.11 4.99 0.47
N VAL A 126 -0.47 4.16 -0.41
CA VAL A 126 0.21 2.94 -0.90
C VAL A 126 1.47 3.29 -1.70
N HIS A 127 1.38 4.28 -2.59
CA HIS A 127 2.54 4.80 -3.32
C HIS A 127 3.60 5.38 -2.39
N TYR A 128 3.18 6.15 -1.37
CA TYR A 128 4.10 6.72 -0.37
C TYR A 128 4.92 5.62 0.26
N VAL A 129 4.28 4.53 0.71
CA VAL A 129 4.97 3.41 1.34
C VAL A 129 5.83 2.66 0.32
N ALA A 130 5.29 2.37 -0.87
CA ALA A 130 6.02 1.67 -1.93
C ALA A 130 7.34 2.37 -2.29
N ASP A 131 7.36 3.70 -2.35
CA ASP A 131 8.57 4.50 -2.61
C ASP A 131 9.67 4.27 -1.57
N ARG A 132 9.33 4.05 -0.29
CA ARG A 132 10.33 3.81 0.77
C ARG A 132 10.94 2.41 0.66
N TYR A 133 10.26 1.50 -0.04
CA TYR A 133 10.72 0.15 -0.32
C TYR A 133 11.22 -0.01 -1.77
N ASN A 134 11.29 1.08 -2.55
CA ASN A 134 11.63 1.07 -3.98
C ASN A 134 10.78 0.08 -4.81
N GLU A 135 9.50 -0.08 -4.44
CA GLU A 135 8.54 -0.95 -5.12
C GLU A 135 7.65 -0.12 -6.05
N THR A 136 7.30 -0.65 -7.21
CA THR A 136 6.34 0.00 -8.13
C THR A 136 4.93 -0.54 -7.86
N VAL A 137 3.97 0.36 -7.65
CA VAL A 137 2.58 -0.05 -7.40
C VAL A 137 1.97 -0.75 -8.60
N ILE A 138 1.44 -1.95 -8.37
CA ILE A 138 0.77 -2.78 -9.37
C ILE A 138 -0.74 -2.60 -9.24
N TYR A 139 -1.42 -2.38 -10.37
CA TYR A 139 -2.87 -2.29 -10.44
C TYR A 139 -3.45 -3.54 -11.12
N GLU A 140 -4.66 -3.93 -10.71
CA GLU A 140 -5.41 -5.01 -11.34
C GLU A 140 -5.73 -4.67 -12.79
N ARG A 141 -5.68 -5.68 -13.66
CA ARG A 141 -6.13 -5.53 -15.04
C ARG A 141 -7.66 -5.42 -15.07
N PRO A 142 -8.24 -4.40 -15.74
CA PRO A 142 -9.67 -4.35 -15.94
C PRO A 142 -10.11 -5.59 -16.73
N ILE A 143 -11.03 -6.36 -16.16
CA ILE A 143 -11.60 -7.53 -16.81
C ILE A 143 -12.51 -7.00 -17.93
N ASN A 144 -12.03 -7.04 -19.17
CA ASN A 144 -12.86 -6.65 -20.30
C ASN A 144 -13.88 -7.77 -20.56
N ARG A 145 -15.07 -7.66 -19.94
CA ARG A 145 -16.20 -8.55 -20.25
C ARG A 145 -16.76 -8.17 -21.60
N THR A 146 -16.05 -8.49 -22.68
CA THR A 146 -16.69 -8.54 -24.00
C THR A 146 -17.77 -9.61 -23.90
N ARG A 147 -19.04 -9.19 -23.97
CA ARG A 147 -20.23 -10.05 -24.01
C ARG A 147 -19.98 -11.24 -24.94
N SER A 148 -19.84 -12.45 -24.40
CA SER A 148 -20.19 -13.65 -25.15
C SER A 148 -21.68 -13.58 -25.43
N ARG A 149 -22.08 -12.98 -26.55
CA ARG A 149 -23.34 -13.28 -27.21
C ARG A 149 -23.25 -14.73 -27.68
N PHE A 150 -23.58 -15.67 -26.81
CA PHE A 150 -24.15 -16.93 -27.27
C PHE A 150 -25.59 -16.58 -27.67
N HIS A 151 -25.77 -16.18 -28.93
CA HIS A 151 -27.04 -16.33 -29.63
C HIS A 151 -26.85 -17.52 -30.58
N ASP A 152 -27.77 -18.46 -30.46
CA ASP A 152 -28.16 -19.49 -31.43
C ASP A 152 -27.13 -20.55 -31.82
N LEU A 153 -27.41 -21.79 -31.39
CA LEU A 153 -27.50 -22.98 -32.25
C LEU A 153 -28.38 -24.01 -31.51
N ASP A 154 -29.69 -23.74 -31.46
CA ASP A 154 -30.69 -24.81 -31.58
C ASP A 154 -30.80 -25.11 -33.08
N LEU A 155 -30.27 -26.26 -33.50
CA LEU A 155 -30.60 -26.96 -34.73
C LEU A 155 -30.21 -28.44 -34.59
#